data_AF-A0A095UTP3-F1
#
_entry.id   AF-A0A095UTP3-F1
#
_cell.length_a   1.000
_cell.length_b   1.000
_cell.length_c   1.000
_cell.angle_alpha   90.00
_cell.angle_beta   90.00
_cell.angle_gamma   90.00
#
_symmetry.space_group_name_H-M   'P 1'
#
loop_
_entity.id
_entity.type
_entity.pdbx_description
1 polymer ?
#
loop_
_entity_poly.entity_id
_entity_poly.type
_entity_poly.pdbx_seq_one_letter_code
_entity_poly.pdbx_strand_id
1 'polypeptide(L)'
;MTADIFLLGCALLSALCFRFLFRHLPEERWQFVASLPLKKNDDGSWQGLNLTFYGLFTGLAGGVGVACFILLTASVHVPLSTSLLLTLGVLAICLPAAKIIATVVEKNRHGFTVGGASFVGILIAPLFLWAADLLCQRYWQVTLPILPMLAAMAIAYVIGEGIGRLACISFGCCYGKALSQSPRWARRLFATLHHVFIGKTKKIAFAGEMESVRVIPIQAVTCVVYTTLALICSALFFHAEFGMSFSLALIGSQLWRAWSETLRADYRGGSKLFSAYQAMALFAALYGIVISLLMPAHTELTPSLAAGFTALWSPGVILSLQLITVIMFFFSGTSTITTGELRFGLAADWRSQAGCEDEKCKHTGNATA
;
A
#
# COMPACT_ATOMS: atom_id res chain seq x y z
N MET A 1 23.57 13.74 -9.80
CA MET A 1 24.57 13.05 -8.96
C MET A 1 24.06 12.78 -7.55
N THR A 2 23.71 13.80 -6.74
CA THR A 2 23.20 13.57 -5.36
C THR A 2 21.88 12.81 -5.32
N ALA A 3 20.93 13.17 -6.20
CA ALA A 3 19.67 12.43 -6.37
C ALA A 3 19.88 10.98 -6.77
N ASP A 4 20.79 10.71 -7.70
CA ASP A 4 21.05 9.35 -8.21
C ASP A 4 21.61 8.44 -7.10
N ILE A 5 22.52 8.96 -6.28
CA ILE A 5 23.08 8.24 -5.13
C ILE A 5 21.98 7.95 -4.10
N PHE A 6 21.12 8.93 -3.81
CA PHE A 6 19.98 8.74 -2.92
C PHE A 6 19.04 7.63 -3.43
N LEU A 7 18.67 7.68 -4.71
CA LEU A 7 17.79 6.68 -5.33
C LEU A 7 18.42 5.29 -5.37
N LEU A 8 19.73 5.20 -5.60
CA LEU A 8 20.47 3.94 -5.49
C LEU A 8 20.44 3.39 -4.05
N GLY A 9 20.59 4.26 -3.05
CA GLY A 9 20.41 3.89 -1.64
C GLY A 9 19.02 3.34 -1.35
N CYS A 10 17.96 4.00 -1.86
CA CYS A 10 16.59 3.51 -1.77
C CYS A 10 16.41 2.16 -2.47
N ALA A 11 17.06 1.94 -3.62
CA ALA A 11 17.00 0.68 -4.35
C ALA A 11 17.63 -0.47 -3.53
N LEU A 12 18.83 -0.23 -2.97
CA LEU A 12 19.54 -1.21 -2.15
C LEU A 12 18.78 -1.56 -0.86
N LEU A 13 18.27 -0.53 -0.16
CA LEU A 13 17.45 -0.73 1.03
C LEU A 13 16.18 -1.53 0.69
N SER A 14 15.50 -1.16 -0.40
CA SER A 14 14.30 -1.87 -0.85
C SER A 14 14.61 -3.33 -1.18
N ALA A 15 15.73 -3.61 -1.87
CA ALA A 15 16.14 -4.97 -2.20
C ALA A 15 16.40 -5.83 -0.95
N LEU A 16 17.07 -5.27 0.07
CA LEU A 16 17.32 -5.95 1.35
C LEU A 16 16.00 -6.22 2.09
N CYS A 17 15.14 -5.21 2.22
CA CYS A 17 13.84 -5.34 2.86
C CYS A 17 12.96 -6.36 2.15
N PHE A 18 12.85 -6.30 0.82
CA PHE A 18 12.03 -7.21 0.03
C PHE A 18 12.51 -8.64 0.10
N ARG A 19 13.84 -8.87 0.09
CA ARG A 19 14.40 -10.21 0.28
C ARG A 19 13.95 -10.83 1.61
N PHE A 20 13.93 -10.05 2.69
CA PHE A 20 13.45 -10.51 3.99
C PHE A 20 11.92 -10.69 4.00
N LEU A 21 11.18 -9.69 3.55
CA LEU A 21 9.72 -9.66 3.65
C LEU A 21 9.03 -10.69 2.76
N PHE A 22 9.49 -10.89 1.52
CA PHE A 22 8.89 -11.88 0.62
C PHE A 22 8.99 -13.30 1.14
N ARG A 23 10.02 -13.61 1.94
CA ARG A 23 10.21 -14.92 2.55
C ARG A 23 9.29 -15.16 3.75
N HIS A 24 9.07 -14.13 4.57
CA HIS A 24 8.41 -14.31 5.87
C HIS A 24 6.93 -13.93 5.87
N LEU A 25 6.51 -12.90 5.13
CA LEU A 25 5.11 -12.45 5.11
C LEU A 25 4.08 -13.54 4.73
N PRO A 26 4.40 -14.54 3.89
CA PRO A 26 3.47 -15.64 3.61
C PRO A 26 3.18 -16.56 4.82
N GLU A 27 3.98 -16.52 5.88
CA GLU A 27 3.79 -17.34 7.09
C GLU A 27 2.62 -16.82 7.95
N GLU A 28 2.05 -17.70 8.77
CA GLU A 28 0.85 -17.42 9.59
C GLU A 28 1.07 -16.30 10.61
N ARG A 29 2.25 -16.24 11.24
CA ARG A 29 2.59 -15.22 12.26
C ARG A 29 2.52 -13.78 11.75
N TRP A 30 2.55 -13.57 10.43
CA TRP A 30 2.47 -12.24 9.80
C TRP A 30 1.05 -11.90 9.34
N GLN A 31 0.03 -12.56 9.88
CA GLN A 31 -1.38 -12.22 9.64
C GLN A 31 -1.85 -11.09 10.56
N PHE A 32 -1.60 -11.22 11.86
CA PHE A 32 -2.08 -10.31 12.90
C PHE A 32 -0.93 -9.58 13.58
N VAL A 33 -1.06 -8.27 13.73
CA VAL A 33 -0.14 -7.42 14.50
C VAL A 33 -0.51 -7.44 15.97
N ALA A 34 -1.80 -7.33 16.27
CA ALA A 34 -2.34 -7.29 17.63
C ALA A 34 -3.80 -7.73 17.65
N SER A 35 -4.26 -8.20 18.81
CA SER A 35 -5.66 -8.51 19.08
C SER A 35 -6.12 -7.72 20.31
N LEU A 36 -7.13 -6.88 20.15
CA LEU A 36 -7.65 -6.00 21.21
C LEU A 36 -8.91 -6.62 21.83
N PRO A 37 -9.03 -6.72 23.17
CA PRO A 37 -10.25 -7.20 23.80
C PRO A 37 -11.37 -6.16 23.62
N LEU A 38 -12.55 -6.60 23.15
CA LEU A 38 -13.73 -5.77 22.97
C LEU A 38 -14.78 -6.00 24.05
N LYS A 39 -15.29 -7.23 24.12
CA LYS A 39 -16.41 -7.59 25.01
C LYS A 39 -16.09 -8.89 25.72
N LYS A 40 -16.38 -8.96 27.01
CA LYS A 40 -16.30 -10.20 27.80
C LYS A 40 -17.54 -11.05 27.54
N ASN A 41 -17.31 -12.33 27.26
CA ASN A 41 -18.33 -13.36 27.08
C ASN A 41 -18.72 -13.98 28.43
N ASP A 42 -19.85 -14.68 28.44
CA ASP A 42 -20.40 -15.31 29.65
C ASP A 42 -19.51 -16.43 30.21
N ASP A 43 -18.69 -17.06 29.36
CA ASP A 43 -17.71 -18.09 29.73
C ASP A 43 -16.40 -17.50 30.30
N GLY A 44 -16.31 -16.17 30.42
CA GLY A 44 -15.13 -15.46 30.89
C GLY A 44 -14.06 -15.19 29.82
N SER A 45 -14.24 -15.69 28.58
CA SER A 45 -13.42 -15.30 27.43
C SER A 45 -13.73 -13.87 26.97
N TRP A 46 -12.86 -13.29 26.14
CA TRP A 46 -13.07 -11.98 25.53
C TRP A 46 -13.10 -12.10 24.02
N GLN A 47 -14.09 -11.46 23.40
CA GLN A 47 -14.10 -11.25 21.96
C GLN A 47 -12.96 -10.29 21.58
N GLY A 48 -12.08 -10.74 20.68
CA GLY A 48 -10.94 -9.99 20.18
C GLY A 48 -11.20 -9.32 18.84
N LEU A 49 -10.77 -8.06 18.70
CA LEU A 49 -10.62 -7.35 17.43
C LEU A 49 -9.20 -7.53 16.91
N ASN A 50 -9.06 -8.12 15.72
CA ASN A 50 -7.75 -8.36 15.14
C ASN A 50 -7.30 -7.19 14.26
N LEU A 51 -6.14 -6.62 14.58
CA LEU A 51 -5.41 -5.68 13.74
C LEU A 51 -4.39 -6.46 12.89
N THR A 52 -4.39 -6.22 11.58
CA THR A 52 -3.64 -7.03 10.61
C THR A 52 -2.39 -6.33 10.08
N PHE A 53 -1.40 -7.12 9.68
CA PHE A 53 -0.22 -6.61 8.97
C PHE A 53 -0.60 -6.03 7.60
N TYR A 54 -1.73 -6.47 7.00
CA TYR A 54 -2.33 -5.85 5.83
C TYR A 54 -2.55 -4.35 6.05
N GLY A 55 -3.19 -3.98 7.16
CA GLY A 55 -3.38 -2.58 7.51
C GLY A 55 -2.06 -1.84 7.68
N LEU A 56 -1.10 -2.47 8.37
CA LEU A 56 0.17 -1.82 8.68
C LEU A 56 0.92 -1.44 7.40
N PHE A 57 1.07 -2.39 6.49
CA PHE A 57 1.71 -2.13 5.19
C PHE A 57 0.89 -1.20 4.30
N THR A 58 -0.44 -1.20 4.41
CA THR A 58 -1.30 -0.24 3.69
C THR A 58 -1.10 1.19 4.21
N GLY A 59 -1.01 1.36 5.53
CA GLY A 59 -0.70 2.65 6.15
C GLY A 59 0.69 3.15 5.77
N LEU A 60 1.71 2.29 5.86
CA LEU A 60 3.07 2.62 5.43
C LEU A 60 3.14 2.96 3.95
N ALA A 61 2.43 2.22 3.09
CA ALA A 61 2.34 2.52 1.67
C ALA A 61 1.75 3.91 1.40
N GLY A 62 0.67 4.27 2.11
CA GLY A 62 0.07 5.60 2.03
C GLY A 62 1.03 6.70 2.52
N GLY A 63 1.65 6.51 3.68
CA GLY A 63 2.64 7.44 4.24
C GLY A 63 3.83 7.65 3.30
N VAL A 64 4.42 6.57 2.77
CA VAL A 64 5.54 6.66 1.81
C VAL A 64 5.10 7.30 0.50
N GLY A 65 3.90 7.00 -0.01
CA GLY A 65 3.34 7.65 -1.20
C GLY A 65 3.23 9.16 -1.02
N VAL A 66 2.64 9.62 0.09
CA VAL A 66 2.50 11.06 0.40
C VAL A 66 3.86 11.71 0.64
N ALA A 67 4.78 11.05 1.32
CA ALA A 67 6.15 11.54 1.51
C ALA A 67 6.89 11.71 0.17
N CYS A 68 6.75 10.73 -0.73
CA CYS A 68 7.31 10.80 -2.08
C CYS A 68 6.71 11.96 -2.87
N PHE A 69 5.39 12.15 -2.80
CA PHE A 69 4.72 13.27 -3.45
C PHE A 69 5.27 14.61 -2.96
N ILE A 70 5.32 14.83 -1.64
CA ILE A 70 5.82 16.07 -1.03
C ILE A 70 7.29 16.30 -1.41
N LEU A 71 8.13 15.26 -1.37
CA LEU A 71 9.54 15.37 -1.74
C LEU A 71 9.71 15.85 -3.19
N LEU A 72 8.95 15.26 -4.12
CA LEU A 72 9.04 15.61 -5.54
C LEU A 72 8.44 17.00 -5.83
N THR A 73 7.28 17.35 -5.27
CA THR A 73 6.68 18.67 -5.51
C THR A 73 7.48 19.79 -4.85
N ALA A 74 7.99 19.59 -3.63
CA ALA A 74 8.86 20.56 -2.97
C ALA A 74 10.21 20.72 -3.70
N SER A 75 10.70 19.68 -4.38
CA SER A 75 11.93 19.78 -5.18
C SER A 75 11.79 20.74 -6.37
N VAL A 76 10.58 20.91 -6.90
CA VAL A 76 10.25 21.92 -7.92
C VAL A 76 9.64 23.19 -7.31
N HIS A 77 9.86 23.42 -6.01
CA HIS A 77 9.45 24.62 -5.26
C HIS A 77 7.93 24.86 -5.21
N VAL A 78 7.11 23.82 -5.35
CA VAL A 78 5.67 23.93 -5.11
C VAL A 78 5.42 24.15 -3.62
N PRO A 79 4.54 25.12 -3.25
CA PRO A 79 4.19 25.34 -1.85
C PRO A 79 3.67 24.08 -1.17
N LEU A 80 4.13 23.84 0.06
CA LEU A 80 3.71 22.69 0.85
C LEU A 80 2.19 22.66 1.08
N SER A 81 1.57 23.81 1.28
CA SER A 81 0.12 23.95 1.44
C SER A 81 -0.65 23.41 0.24
N THR A 82 -0.20 23.72 -0.98
CA THR A 82 -0.78 23.20 -2.22
C THR A 82 -0.64 21.68 -2.29
N SER A 83 0.54 21.15 -1.95
CA SER A 83 0.77 19.69 -1.95
C SER A 83 -0.12 18.95 -0.95
N LEU A 84 -0.28 19.50 0.27
CA LEU A 84 -1.14 18.93 1.29
C LEU A 84 -2.63 19.00 0.91
N LEU A 85 -3.08 20.15 0.41
CA LEU A 85 -4.47 20.33 -0.02
C LEU A 85 -4.82 19.39 -1.18
N LEU A 86 -3.90 19.22 -2.13
CA LEU A 86 -4.07 18.27 -3.22
C LEU A 86 -4.14 16.83 -2.73
N THR A 87 -3.27 16.46 -1.80
CA THR A 87 -3.28 15.12 -1.18
C THR A 87 -4.62 14.85 -0.50
N LEU A 88 -5.11 15.79 0.31
CA LEU A 88 -6.40 15.67 0.99
C LEU A 88 -7.56 15.57 0.00
N GLY A 89 -7.58 16.40 -1.03
CA GLY A 89 -8.62 16.37 -2.06
C GLY A 89 -8.66 15.04 -2.82
N VAL A 90 -7.50 14.53 -3.24
CA VAL A 90 -7.40 13.24 -3.94
C VAL A 90 -7.83 12.10 -3.03
N LEU A 91 -7.38 12.06 -1.76
CA LEU A 91 -7.80 11.03 -0.80
C LEU A 91 -9.31 11.08 -0.52
N ALA A 92 -9.86 12.28 -0.34
CA ALA A 92 -11.28 12.48 -0.08
C ALA A 92 -12.18 11.96 -1.21
N ILE A 93 -11.70 11.98 -2.46
CA ILE A 93 -12.43 11.45 -3.61
C ILE A 93 -12.13 9.96 -3.83
N CYS A 94 -10.86 9.56 -3.76
CA CYS A 94 -10.44 8.19 -4.08
C CYS A 94 -10.93 7.16 -3.06
N LEU A 95 -11.02 7.51 -1.77
CA LEU A 95 -11.46 6.58 -0.72
C LEU A 95 -12.94 6.18 -0.87
N PRO A 96 -13.90 7.11 -1.01
CA PRO A 96 -15.28 6.76 -1.34
C PRO A 96 -15.39 6.02 -2.68
N ALA A 97 -14.67 6.48 -3.71
CA ALA A 97 -14.69 5.84 -5.03
C ALA A 97 -14.23 4.38 -4.97
N ALA A 98 -13.22 4.07 -4.16
CA ALA A 98 -12.73 2.70 -3.95
C ALA A 98 -13.83 1.75 -3.45
N LYS A 99 -14.70 2.24 -2.57
CA LYS A 99 -15.82 1.45 -2.01
C LYS A 99 -16.96 1.33 -3.01
N ILE A 100 -17.31 2.42 -3.70
CA ILE A 100 -18.37 2.44 -4.71
C ILE A 100 -18.04 1.47 -5.84
N ILE A 101 -16.84 1.53 -6.39
CA ILE A 101 -16.42 0.65 -7.49
C ILE A 101 -16.33 -0.80 -7.02
N ALA A 102 -15.85 -1.08 -5.81
CA ALA A 102 -15.84 -2.45 -5.28
C ALA A 102 -17.26 -3.02 -5.15
N THR A 103 -18.21 -2.18 -4.74
CA THR A 103 -19.62 -2.57 -4.62
C THR A 103 -20.26 -2.80 -5.99
N VAL A 104 -19.92 -2.00 -7.00
CA VAL A 104 -20.52 -2.10 -8.36
C VAL A 104 -19.89 -3.22 -9.17
N VAL A 105 -18.55 -3.30 -9.20
CA VAL A 105 -17.78 -4.22 -10.06
C VAL A 105 -17.57 -5.56 -9.39
N GLU A 106 -17.06 -5.57 -8.16
CA GLU A 106 -16.75 -6.80 -7.43
C GLU A 106 -18.00 -7.37 -6.71
N LYS A 107 -19.13 -6.62 -6.70
CA LYS A 107 -20.35 -6.90 -5.91
C LYS A 107 -20.05 -7.08 -4.41
N ASN A 108 -18.94 -6.54 -3.94
CA ASN A 108 -18.45 -6.70 -2.57
C ASN A 108 -18.68 -5.41 -1.77
N ARG A 109 -19.75 -5.37 -0.97
CA ARG A 109 -20.11 -4.21 -0.13
C ARG A 109 -19.13 -3.91 1.00
N HIS A 110 -18.34 -4.90 1.41
CA HIS A 110 -17.38 -4.80 2.52
C HIS A 110 -15.94 -4.65 2.03
N GLY A 111 -15.70 -4.76 0.73
CA GLY A 111 -14.38 -4.66 0.12
C GLY A 111 -14.03 -3.24 -0.34
N PHE A 112 -12.74 -3.00 -0.52
CA PHE A 112 -12.21 -1.81 -1.20
C PHE A 112 -11.39 -2.27 -2.40
N THR A 113 -11.53 -1.56 -3.52
CA THR A 113 -10.77 -1.88 -4.73
C THR A 113 -9.73 -0.81 -5.03
N VAL A 114 -8.47 -1.16 -4.77
CA VAL A 114 -7.30 -0.31 -5.07
C VAL A 114 -7.28 0.08 -6.56
N GLY A 115 -7.72 -0.83 -7.45
CA GLY A 115 -7.78 -0.56 -8.89
C GLY A 115 -8.83 0.45 -9.31
N GLY A 116 -9.98 0.45 -8.65
CA GLY A 116 -11.01 1.46 -8.90
C GLY A 116 -10.60 2.82 -8.35
N ALA A 117 -10.02 2.84 -7.14
CA ALA A 117 -9.48 4.05 -6.54
C ALA A 117 -8.41 4.69 -7.43
N SER A 118 -7.44 3.90 -7.90
CA SER A 118 -6.37 4.38 -8.78
C SER A 118 -6.90 4.87 -10.12
N PHE A 119 -7.87 4.15 -10.72
CA PHE A 119 -8.48 4.56 -11.98
C PHE A 119 -9.17 5.93 -11.85
N VAL A 120 -9.99 6.12 -10.82
CA VAL A 120 -10.66 7.40 -10.56
C VAL A 120 -9.65 8.50 -10.25
N GLY A 121 -8.61 8.20 -9.46
CA GLY A 121 -7.53 9.12 -9.18
C GLY A 121 -6.81 9.59 -10.45
N ILE A 122 -6.51 8.68 -11.37
CA ILE A 122 -5.86 9.00 -12.66
C ILE A 122 -6.73 9.93 -13.51
N LEU A 123 -8.05 9.71 -13.55
CA LEU A 123 -8.96 10.56 -14.33
C LEU A 123 -9.15 11.94 -13.71
N ILE A 124 -9.20 12.02 -12.38
CA ILE A 124 -9.52 13.26 -11.67
C ILE A 124 -8.26 14.11 -11.46
N ALA A 125 -7.08 13.52 -11.34
CA ALA A 125 -5.85 14.26 -11.03
C ALA A 125 -5.56 15.44 -11.99
N PRO A 126 -5.65 15.31 -13.32
CA PRO A 126 -5.44 16.43 -14.24
C PRO A 126 -6.49 17.52 -14.10
N LEU A 127 -7.77 17.14 -13.94
CA LEU A 127 -8.88 18.08 -13.75
C LEU A 127 -8.72 18.85 -12.44
N PHE A 128 -8.29 18.15 -11.39
CA PHE A 128 -8.09 18.72 -10.08
C PHE A 128 -6.90 19.68 -10.03
N LEU A 129 -5.79 19.33 -10.71
CA LEU A 129 -4.64 20.23 -10.86
C LEU A 129 -4.98 21.44 -11.73
N TRP A 130 -5.77 21.29 -12.79
CA TRP A 130 -6.22 22.42 -13.59
C TRP A 130 -7.10 23.38 -12.78
N ALA A 131 -8.04 22.86 -11.97
CA ALA A 131 -8.83 23.68 -11.06
C ALA A 131 -7.96 24.36 -10.00
N ALA A 132 -6.98 23.66 -9.44
CA ALA A 132 -6.04 24.23 -8.48
C ALA A 132 -5.19 25.34 -9.09
N ASP A 133 -4.71 25.17 -10.33
CA ASP A 133 -3.95 26.17 -11.06
C ASP A 133 -4.80 27.44 -11.31
N LEU A 134 -6.06 27.28 -11.73
CA LEU A 134 -6.98 28.41 -11.93
C LEU A 134 -7.20 29.21 -10.63
N LEU A 135 -7.37 28.51 -9.50
CA LEU A 135 -7.52 29.15 -8.18
C LEU A 135 -6.22 29.82 -7.74
N CYS A 136 -5.07 29.16 -7.96
CA CYS A 136 -3.75 29.71 -7.67
C CYS A 136 -3.47 31.00 -8.43
N GLN A 137 -3.77 31.03 -9.73
CA GLN A 137 -3.64 32.22 -10.56
C GLN A 137 -4.59 33.32 -10.10
N ARG A 138 -5.85 32.97 -9.77
CA ARG A 138 -6.86 33.97 -9.38
C ARG A 138 -6.55 34.66 -8.05
N TYR A 139 -6.14 33.90 -7.03
CA TYR A 139 -5.97 34.42 -5.67
C TYR A 139 -4.54 34.79 -5.32
N TRP A 140 -3.55 34.10 -5.90
CA TRP A 140 -2.14 34.26 -5.54
C TRP A 140 -1.24 34.67 -6.71
N GLN A 141 -1.76 34.77 -7.94
CA GLN A 141 -0.99 35.12 -9.14
C GLN A 141 0.22 34.20 -9.37
N VAL A 142 0.10 32.93 -8.99
CA VAL A 142 1.12 31.89 -9.18
C VAL A 142 0.60 30.85 -10.15
N THR A 143 1.41 30.49 -11.14
CA THR A 143 1.15 29.37 -12.05
C THR A 143 1.73 28.08 -11.48
N LEU A 144 0.94 27.01 -11.50
CA LEU A 144 1.40 25.71 -11.01
C LEU A 144 2.11 24.94 -12.12
N PRO A 145 3.22 24.24 -11.80
CA PRO A 145 3.89 23.36 -12.75
C PRO A 145 3.11 22.05 -12.89
N ILE A 146 2.05 22.05 -13.71
CA ILE A 146 1.06 20.97 -13.81
C ILE A 146 1.72 19.63 -14.17
N LEU A 147 2.57 19.58 -15.21
CA LEU A 147 3.18 18.33 -15.64
C LEU A 147 4.15 17.74 -14.60
N PRO A 148 5.05 18.51 -13.95
CA PRO A 148 5.81 18.04 -12.79
C PRO A 148 4.91 17.52 -11.66
N MET A 149 3.81 18.21 -11.35
CA MET A 149 2.90 17.75 -10.30
C MET A 149 2.21 16.43 -10.67
N LEU A 150 1.77 16.27 -11.93
CA LEU A 150 1.24 15.00 -12.44
C LEU A 150 2.28 13.88 -12.40
N ALA A 151 3.53 14.16 -12.77
CA ALA A 151 4.63 13.22 -12.68
C ALA A 151 4.86 12.78 -11.23
N ALA A 152 4.90 13.73 -10.28
CA ALA A 152 5.04 13.46 -8.86
C ALA A 152 3.88 12.61 -8.31
N MET A 153 2.63 12.92 -8.70
CA MET A 153 1.45 12.12 -8.33
C MET A 153 1.54 10.69 -8.87
N ALA A 154 1.94 10.53 -10.14
CA ALA A 154 2.09 9.22 -10.76
C ALA A 154 3.18 8.39 -10.07
N ILE A 155 4.36 8.97 -9.81
CA ILE A 155 5.44 8.30 -9.08
C ILE A 155 4.99 7.89 -7.67
N ALA A 156 4.38 8.83 -6.93
CA ALA A 156 3.87 8.60 -5.58
C ALA A 156 2.85 7.47 -5.52
N TYR A 157 1.94 7.41 -6.50
CA TYR A 157 0.99 6.33 -6.67
C TYR A 157 1.70 4.99 -6.93
N VAL A 158 2.65 4.95 -7.86
CA VAL A 158 3.35 3.71 -8.22
C VAL A 158 4.15 3.17 -7.04
N ILE A 159 4.91 4.01 -6.32
CA ILE A 159 5.66 3.56 -5.14
C ILE A 159 4.72 3.10 -4.01
N GLY A 160 3.63 3.84 -3.79
CA GLY A 160 2.61 3.49 -2.80
C GLY A 160 1.95 2.15 -3.13
N GLU A 161 1.51 1.93 -4.38
CA GLU A 161 0.94 0.64 -4.79
C GLU A 161 1.98 -0.49 -4.71
N GLY A 162 3.24 -0.22 -5.06
CA GLY A 162 4.35 -1.17 -4.94
C GLY A 162 4.51 -1.67 -3.51
N ILE A 163 4.69 -0.76 -2.55
CA ILE A 163 4.81 -1.09 -1.12
C ILE A 163 3.53 -1.74 -0.60
N GLY A 164 2.36 -1.29 -1.06
CA GLY A 164 1.06 -1.87 -0.73
C GLY A 164 0.91 -3.34 -1.13
N ARG A 165 1.75 -3.87 -2.03
CA ARG A 165 1.79 -5.31 -2.33
C ARG A 165 2.33 -6.15 -1.17
N LEU A 166 3.09 -5.57 -0.25
CA LEU A 166 3.50 -6.24 1.00
C LEU A 166 2.29 -6.56 1.87
N ALA A 167 1.30 -5.65 1.94
CA ALA A 167 0.03 -5.92 2.60
C ALA A 167 -0.66 -7.15 1.97
N CYS A 168 -0.68 -7.20 0.63
CA CYS A 168 -1.28 -8.31 -0.11
C CYS A 168 -0.57 -9.65 0.16
N ILE A 169 0.75 -9.65 0.34
CA ILE A 169 1.53 -10.85 0.70
C ILE A 169 1.24 -11.26 2.14
N SER A 170 1.15 -10.32 3.08
CA SER A 170 0.79 -10.64 4.47
C SER A 170 -0.58 -11.31 4.56
N PHE A 171 -1.61 -10.74 3.92
CA PHE A 171 -2.98 -11.26 4.00
C PHE A 171 -3.25 -12.45 3.06
N GLY A 172 -2.43 -12.62 2.03
CA GLY A 172 -2.65 -13.58 0.96
C GLY A 172 -3.79 -13.19 0.03
N CYS A 173 -3.93 -11.92 -0.34
CA CYS A 173 -4.85 -11.47 -1.40
C CYS A 173 -4.10 -11.10 -2.69
N CYS A 174 -4.82 -10.93 -3.81
CA CYS A 174 -4.22 -10.75 -5.15
C CYS A 174 -3.25 -11.88 -5.52
N TYR A 175 -3.50 -13.10 -5.05
CA TYR A 175 -2.58 -14.22 -5.22
C TYR A 175 -2.52 -14.70 -6.68
N GLY A 176 -1.35 -15.22 -7.04
CA GLY A 176 -1.11 -15.81 -8.35
C GLY A 176 -1.77 -17.17 -8.51
N LYS A 177 -1.79 -17.66 -9.76
CA LYS A 177 -2.20 -19.03 -10.07
C LYS A 177 -1.27 -20.05 -9.44
N ALA A 178 -1.82 -21.24 -9.13
CA ALA A 178 -1.04 -22.41 -8.76
C ALA A 178 -0.02 -22.73 -9.86
N LEU A 179 1.23 -23.01 -9.48
CA LEU A 179 2.28 -23.29 -10.46
C LEU A 179 1.95 -24.51 -11.31
N SER A 180 1.34 -25.56 -10.73
CA SER A 180 0.92 -26.76 -11.45
C SER A 180 -0.03 -26.46 -12.61
N GLN A 181 -0.87 -25.43 -12.48
CA GLN A 181 -1.89 -25.02 -13.46
C GLN A 181 -1.43 -23.84 -14.33
N SER A 182 -0.17 -23.41 -14.20
CA SER A 182 0.35 -22.24 -14.90
C SER A 182 0.98 -22.58 -16.26
N PRO A 183 1.12 -21.60 -17.17
CA PRO A 183 1.85 -21.77 -18.44
C PRO A 183 3.27 -22.30 -18.25
N ARG A 184 3.81 -23.01 -19.27
CA ARG A 184 5.15 -23.65 -19.19
C ARG A 184 6.26 -22.67 -18.85
N TRP A 185 6.22 -21.45 -19.40
CA TRP A 185 7.24 -20.43 -19.14
C TRP A 185 7.20 -19.96 -17.67
N ALA A 186 6.01 -19.75 -17.11
CA ALA A 186 5.82 -19.31 -15.73
C ALA A 186 6.26 -20.39 -14.74
N ARG A 187 5.95 -21.65 -15.04
CA ARG A 187 6.43 -22.81 -14.25
C ARG A 187 7.96 -22.87 -14.17
N ARG A 188 8.65 -22.63 -15.28
CA ARG A 188 10.12 -22.65 -15.31
C ARG A 188 10.71 -21.48 -14.52
N LEU A 189 10.20 -20.27 -14.76
CA LEU A 189 10.71 -19.06 -14.12
C LEU A 189 10.48 -19.06 -12.60
N PHE A 190 9.31 -19.51 -12.16
CA PHE A 190 8.90 -19.51 -10.75
C PHE A 190 9.08 -20.87 -10.07
N ALA A 191 9.85 -21.79 -10.65
CA ALA A 191 10.15 -23.08 -10.00
C ALA A 191 10.86 -22.88 -8.66
N THR A 192 11.82 -21.96 -8.62
CA THR A 192 12.61 -21.60 -7.43
C THR A 192 12.09 -20.33 -6.75
N LEU A 193 11.47 -19.43 -7.50
CA LEU A 193 10.92 -18.16 -7.03
C LEU A 193 9.41 -18.28 -6.89
N HIS A 194 8.93 -18.88 -5.80
CA HIS A 194 7.50 -19.07 -5.54
C HIS A 194 7.13 -18.67 -4.13
N HIS A 195 5.84 -18.40 -3.92
CA HIS A 195 5.29 -18.26 -2.57
C HIS A 195 4.49 -19.50 -2.19
N VAL A 196 4.57 -19.81 -0.90
CA VAL A 196 3.72 -20.80 -0.23
C VAL A 196 3.12 -20.07 0.97
N PHE A 197 1.80 -19.99 1.02
CA PHE A 197 1.09 -19.32 2.11
C PHE A 197 0.68 -20.36 3.15
N ILE A 198 0.91 -20.04 4.42
CA ILE A 198 0.62 -20.91 5.57
C ILE A 198 -0.34 -20.17 6.50
N GLY A 199 -1.38 -20.85 6.96
CA GLY A 199 -2.38 -20.31 7.89
C GLY A 199 -3.76 -20.21 7.25
N LYS A 200 -4.74 -20.86 7.86
CA LYS A 200 -6.13 -20.94 7.39
C LYS A 200 -6.85 -19.58 7.33
N THR A 201 -6.35 -18.60 8.07
CA THR A 201 -6.93 -17.25 8.14
C THR A 201 -6.50 -16.33 7.00
N LYS A 202 -5.58 -16.77 6.12
CA LYS A 202 -5.18 -16.01 4.92
C LYS A 202 -6.19 -16.19 3.79
N LYS A 203 -6.45 -15.13 3.01
CA LYS A 203 -7.48 -15.13 1.96
C LYS A 203 -7.28 -16.24 0.92
N ILE A 204 -6.04 -16.49 0.52
CA ILE A 204 -5.71 -17.58 -0.39
C ILE A 204 -6.08 -18.96 0.15
N ALA A 205 -6.02 -19.18 1.46
CA ALA A 205 -6.37 -20.44 2.09
C ALA A 205 -7.90 -20.65 2.10
N PHE A 206 -8.66 -19.69 2.64
CA PHE A 206 -10.11 -19.87 2.81
C PHE A 206 -10.95 -19.58 1.55
N ALA A 207 -10.49 -18.70 0.65
CA ALA A 207 -11.25 -18.34 -0.55
C ALA A 207 -10.69 -19.01 -1.82
N GLY A 208 -9.40 -19.35 -1.81
CA GLY A 208 -8.72 -19.99 -2.94
C GLY A 208 -8.48 -21.49 -2.74
N GLU A 209 -8.69 -22.02 -1.53
CA GLU A 209 -8.37 -23.41 -1.16
C GLU A 209 -6.91 -23.80 -1.49
N MET A 210 -5.99 -22.83 -1.41
CA MET A 210 -4.60 -22.95 -1.84
C MET A 210 -3.60 -22.78 -0.68
N GLU A 211 -3.96 -23.24 0.52
CA GLU A 211 -3.01 -23.35 1.63
C GLU A 211 -1.89 -24.34 1.28
N SER A 212 -0.64 -23.98 1.60
CA SER A 212 0.55 -24.81 1.31
C SER A 212 0.77 -25.15 -0.18
N VAL A 213 0.08 -24.45 -1.10
CA VAL A 213 0.26 -24.61 -2.55
C VAL A 213 1.33 -23.62 -3.05
N ARG A 214 2.21 -24.09 -3.94
CA ARG A 214 3.17 -23.21 -4.63
C ARG A 214 2.44 -22.37 -5.68
N VAL A 215 2.48 -21.05 -5.51
CA VAL A 215 1.84 -20.09 -6.42
C VAL A 215 2.84 -19.12 -7.02
N ILE A 216 2.47 -18.55 -8.16
CA ILE A 216 3.22 -17.44 -8.77
C ILE A 216 3.25 -16.27 -7.76
N PRO A 217 4.43 -15.73 -7.40
CA PRO A 217 4.55 -14.67 -6.39
C PRO A 217 4.24 -13.30 -7.00
N ILE A 218 3.08 -13.15 -7.66
CA ILE A 218 2.74 -11.98 -8.48
C ILE A 218 2.72 -10.68 -7.67
N GLN A 219 2.40 -10.75 -6.37
CA GLN A 219 2.47 -9.59 -5.49
C GLN A 219 3.92 -9.12 -5.29
N ALA A 220 4.86 -10.04 -5.07
CA ALA A 220 6.28 -9.73 -4.93
C ALA A 220 6.86 -9.18 -6.23
N VAL A 221 6.53 -9.79 -7.37
CA VAL A 221 6.97 -9.29 -8.68
C VAL A 221 6.41 -7.88 -8.92
N THR A 222 5.14 -7.64 -8.63
CA THR A 222 4.54 -6.30 -8.76
C THR A 222 5.20 -5.29 -7.84
N CYS A 223 5.53 -5.67 -6.60
CA CYS A 223 6.26 -4.84 -5.65
C CYS A 223 7.60 -4.38 -6.23
N VAL A 224 8.40 -5.32 -6.75
CA VAL A 224 9.70 -5.01 -7.38
C VAL A 224 9.55 -4.15 -8.63
N VAL A 225 8.64 -4.50 -9.53
CA VAL A 225 8.42 -3.77 -10.78
C VAL A 225 8.02 -2.32 -10.49
N TYR A 226 7.08 -2.11 -9.58
CA TYR A 226 6.59 -0.76 -9.25
C TYR A 226 7.62 0.06 -8.49
N THR A 227 8.31 -0.51 -7.51
CA THR A 227 9.39 0.22 -6.82
C THR A 227 10.51 0.59 -7.80
N THR A 228 10.90 -0.33 -8.68
CA THR A 228 11.91 -0.04 -9.72
C THR A 228 11.44 1.05 -10.67
N LEU A 229 10.20 0.95 -11.15
CA LEU A 229 9.59 1.94 -12.03
C LEU A 229 9.54 3.32 -11.37
N ALA A 230 9.10 3.40 -10.11
CA ALA A 230 9.05 4.66 -9.37
C ALA A 230 10.45 5.27 -9.17
N LEU A 231 11.49 4.46 -8.92
CA LEU A 231 12.86 4.95 -8.77
C LEU A 231 13.43 5.45 -10.11
N ILE A 232 13.21 4.74 -11.21
CA ILE A 232 13.61 5.19 -12.55
C ILE A 232 12.89 6.50 -12.91
N CYS A 233 11.57 6.57 -12.69
CA CYS A 233 10.81 7.79 -12.96
C CYS A 233 11.23 8.94 -12.04
N SER A 234 11.58 8.67 -10.78
CA SER A 234 12.15 9.68 -9.88
C SER A 234 13.50 10.20 -10.39
N ALA A 235 14.34 9.33 -10.94
CA ALA A 235 15.59 9.76 -11.56
C ALA A 235 15.33 10.68 -12.76
N LEU A 236 14.43 10.28 -13.68
CA LEU A 236 14.00 11.11 -14.80
C LEU A 236 13.43 12.46 -14.31
N PHE A 237 12.62 12.43 -13.26
CA PHE A 237 12.07 13.62 -12.64
C PHE A 237 13.18 14.57 -12.19
N PHE A 238 14.20 14.10 -11.45
CA PHE A 238 15.33 14.93 -11.00
C PHE A 238 16.22 15.41 -12.14
N HIS A 239 16.16 14.77 -13.31
CA HIS A 239 16.79 15.23 -14.55
C HIS A 239 15.91 16.22 -15.36
N ALA A 240 14.81 16.71 -14.79
CA ALA A 240 13.83 17.61 -15.44
C ALA A 240 13.09 16.99 -16.64
N GLU A 241 13.15 15.66 -16.79
CA GLU A 241 12.45 14.89 -17.83
C GLU A 241 11.02 14.54 -17.38
N PHE A 242 10.22 15.56 -17.05
CA PHE A 242 8.92 15.39 -16.41
C PHE A 242 7.90 14.63 -17.27
N GLY A 243 7.90 14.87 -18.58
CA GLY A 243 7.03 14.16 -19.52
C GLY A 243 7.32 12.66 -19.52
N MET A 244 8.58 12.28 -19.71
CA MET A 244 9.02 10.88 -19.67
C MET A 244 8.75 10.24 -18.32
N SER A 245 9.02 10.95 -17.23
CA SER A 245 8.71 10.50 -15.87
C SER A 245 7.22 10.18 -15.70
N PHE A 246 6.34 11.10 -16.11
CA PHE A 246 4.89 10.92 -16.02
C PHE A 246 4.41 9.76 -16.91
N SER A 247 4.76 9.77 -18.20
CA SER A 247 4.34 8.75 -19.16
C SER A 247 4.82 7.36 -18.73
N LEU A 248 6.09 7.23 -18.32
CA LEU A 248 6.66 5.95 -17.92
C LEU A 248 6.03 5.42 -16.64
N ALA A 249 5.82 6.28 -15.62
CA ALA A 249 5.17 5.88 -14.37
C ALA A 249 3.73 5.40 -14.63
N LEU A 250 2.95 6.19 -15.40
CA LEU A 250 1.56 5.89 -15.65
C LEU A 250 1.39 4.70 -16.59
N ILE A 251 1.97 4.75 -17.79
CA ILE A 251 1.83 3.68 -18.79
C ILE A 251 2.47 2.40 -18.26
N GLY A 252 3.67 2.47 -17.68
CA GLY A 252 4.37 1.31 -17.16
C GLY A 252 3.58 0.59 -16.07
N SER A 253 3.00 1.33 -15.12
CA SER A 253 2.17 0.75 -14.07
C SER A 253 0.87 0.15 -14.63
N GLN A 254 0.20 0.84 -15.56
CA GLN A 254 -1.05 0.34 -16.12
C GLN A 254 -0.87 -0.87 -17.05
N LEU A 255 0.16 -0.88 -17.89
CA LEU A 255 0.48 -2.05 -18.72
C LEU A 255 0.84 -3.25 -17.86
N TRP A 256 1.64 -3.05 -16.81
CA TRP A 256 1.91 -4.11 -15.84
C TRP A 256 0.65 -4.59 -15.15
N ARG A 257 -0.27 -3.69 -14.78
CA ARG A 257 -1.55 -4.05 -14.18
C ARG A 257 -2.38 -4.93 -15.12
N ALA A 258 -2.48 -4.56 -16.39
CA ALA A 258 -3.21 -5.34 -17.39
C ALA A 258 -2.59 -6.73 -17.61
N TRP A 259 -1.26 -6.80 -17.66
CA TRP A 259 -0.53 -8.04 -17.87
C TRP A 259 -0.56 -8.96 -16.64
N SER A 260 -0.24 -8.43 -15.45
CA SER A 260 -0.16 -9.19 -14.20
C SER A 260 -1.49 -9.83 -13.80
N GLU A 261 -2.61 -9.24 -14.20
CA GLU A 261 -3.94 -9.81 -14.00
C GLU A 261 -4.09 -11.19 -14.68
N THR A 262 -3.41 -11.44 -15.80
CA THR A 262 -3.43 -12.75 -16.48
C THR A 262 -2.80 -13.88 -15.66
N LEU A 263 -1.97 -13.53 -14.67
CA LEU A 263 -1.27 -14.45 -13.78
C LEU A 263 -1.95 -14.61 -12.42
N ARG A 264 -2.98 -13.82 -12.14
CA ARG A 264 -3.75 -13.88 -10.89
C ARG A 264 -4.83 -14.96 -10.94
N ALA A 265 -5.14 -15.49 -9.77
CA ALA A 265 -6.26 -16.41 -9.54
C ALA A 265 -7.34 -15.83 -8.60
N ASP A 266 -7.05 -14.70 -7.94
CA ASP A 266 -8.01 -13.98 -7.09
C ASP A 266 -9.10 -13.31 -7.96
N TYR A 267 -10.27 -13.94 -8.08
CA TYR A 267 -11.38 -13.43 -8.88
C TYR A 267 -11.97 -12.15 -8.27
N ARG A 268 -12.09 -11.09 -9.09
CA ARG A 268 -12.60 -9.76 -8.68
C ARG A 268 -13.78 -9.28 -9.53
N GLY A 269 -14.59 -10.20 -10.07
CA GLY A 269 -15.72 -9.85 -10.93
C GLY A 269 -15.33 -9.60 -12.39
N GLY A 270 -16.21 -9.98 -13.32
CA GLY A 270 -16.01 -9.81 -14.77
C GLY A 270 -15.93 -11.13 -15.55
N SER A 271 -15.63 -11.05 -16.86
CA SER A 271 -15.51 -12.23 -17.72
C SER A 271 -14.22 -13.01 -17.44
N LYS A 272 -14.21 -14.33 -17.67
CA LYS A 272 -13.02 -15.19 -17.50
C LYS A 272 -11.86 -14.86 -18.45
N LEU A 273 -12.10 -14.06 -19.49
CA LEU A 273 -11.15 -13.78 -20.58
C LEU A 273 -10.55 -12.37 -20.50
N PHE A 274 -11.35 -11.39 -20.07
CA PHE A 274 -10.92 -10.00 -19.93
C PHE A 274 -11.61 -9.34 -18.73
N SER A 275 -10.83 -8.88 -17.76
CA SER A 275 -11.37 -8.28 -16.55
C SER A 275 -11.64 -6.79 -16.73
N ALA A 276 -12.63 -6.26 -15.99
CA ALA A 276 -12.91 -4.82 -15.98
C ALA A 276 -11.66 -4.00 -15.59
N TYR A 277 -10.79 -4.55 -14.74
CA TYR A 277 -9.53 -3.92 -14.33
C TYR A 277 -8.51 -3.84 -15.47
N GLN A 278 -8.48 -4.81 -16.39
CA GLN A 278 -7.63 -4.73 -17.58
C GLN A 278 -8.11 -3.61 -18.51
N ALA A 279 -9.44 -3.51 -18.71
CA ALA A 279 -10.03 -2.42 -19.49
C ALA A 279 -9.70 -1.04 -18.91
N MET A 280 -9.92 -0.88 -17.60
CA MET A 280 -9.61 0.36 -16.86
C MET A 280 -8.13 0.73 -16.97
N ALA A 281 -7.22 -0.25 -16.84
CA ALA A 281 -5.79 -0.02 -16.95
C ALA A 281 -5.39 0.44 -18.36
N LEU A 282 -5.86 -0.23 -19.41
CA LEU A 282 -5.56 0.16 -20.78
C LEU A 282 -6.13 1.54 -21.13
N PHE A 283 -7.33 1.86 -20.65
CA PHE A 283 -7.91 3.19 -20.81
C PHE A 283 -7.07 4.26 -20.09
N ALA A 284 -6.66 4.00 -18.85
CA ALA A 284 -5.80 4.91 -18.10
C ALA A 284 -4.42 5.10 -18.77
N ALA A 285 -3.87 4.06 -19.39
CA ALA A 285 -2.64 4.16 -20.18
C ALA A 285 -2.83 5.07 -21.40
N LEU A 286 -3.91 4.90 -22.16
CA LEU A 286 -4.25 5.74 -23.31
C LEU A 286 -4.46 7.20 -22.88
N TYR A 287 -5.19 7.42 -21.79
CA TYR A 287 -5.42 8.75 -21.22
C TYR A 287 -4.09 9.42 -20.81
N GLY A 288 -3.17 8.65 -20.22
CA GLY A 288 -1.81 9.12 -19.91
C GLY A 288 -1.01 9.56 -21.13
N ILE A 289 -1.09 8.81 -22.23
CA ILE A 289 -0.45 9.18 -23.52
C ILE A 289 -1.01 10.52 -24.00
N VAL A 290 -2.34 10.67 -24.02
CA VAL A 290 -3.00 11.91 -24.46
C VAL A 290 -2.54 13.11 -23.63
N ILE A 291 -2.52 13.00 -22.30
CA ILE A 291 -2.03 14.08 -21.42
C ILE A 291 -0.58 14.42 -21.71
N SER A 292 0.27 13.40 -21.88
CA SER A 292 1.70 13.59 -22.12
C SER A 292 1.98 14.34 -23.42
N LEU A 293 1.12 14.15 -24.44
CA LEU A 293 1.24 14.85 -25.72
C LEU A 293 0.66 16.27 -25.69
N LEU A 294 -0.31 16.54 -24.83
CA LEU A 294 -1.00 17.84 -24.76
C LEU A 294 -0.32 18.84 -23.80
N MET A 295 0.42 18.36 -22.80
CA MET A 295 0.99 19.23 -21.76
C MET A 295 2.36 19.79 -22.15
N PRO A 296 2.63 21.08 -21.82
CA PRO A 296 3.93 21.69 -22.10
C PRO A 296 5.05 21.05 -21.29
N ALA A 297 6.20 20.86 -21.92
CA ALA A 297 7.41 20.41 -21.25
C ALA A 297 8.01 21.58 -20.45
N HIS A 298 7.84 21.58 -19.13
CA HIS A 298 8.42 22.58 -18.23
C HIS A 298 9.94 22.37 -18.03
N THR A 299 10.72 22.43 -19.12
CA THR A 299 12.16 22.11 -19.13
C THR A 299 13.04 23.10 -18.37
N GLU A 300 12.50 24.26 -17.98
CA GLU A 300 13.25 25.31 -17.27
C GLU A 300 13.36 25.06 -15.76
N LEU A 301 12.57 24.13 -15.21
CA LEU A 301 12.61 23.82 -13.79
C LEU A 301 13.79 22.89 -13.48
N THR A 302 14.57 23.23 -12.46
CA THR A 302 15.67 22.40 -11.95
C THR A 302 15.31 21.83 -10.57
N PRO A 303 14.91 20.55 -10.48
CA PRO A 303 14.52 19.93 -9.21
C PRO A 303 15.67 19.89 -8.20
N SER A 304 15.41 20.35 -6.97
CA SER A 304 16.36 20.34 -5.85
C SER A 304 15.98 19.28 -4.81
N LEU A 305 16.78 18.22 -4.70
CA LEU A 305 16.60 17.19 -3.67
C LEU A 305 16.66 17.79 -2.25
N ALA A 306 17.54 18.78 -2.03
CA ALA A 306 17.68 19.44 -0.74
C ALA A 306 16.39 20.17 -0.33
N ALA A 307 15.72 20.85 -1.27
CA ALA A 307 14.42 21.48 -1.01
C ALA A 307 13.35 20.44 -0.62
N GLY A 308 13.35 19.29 -1.30
CA GLY A 308 12.49 18.16 -0.96
C GLY A 308 12.69 17.64 0.47
N PHE A 309 13.95 17.44 0.89
CA PHE A 309 14.25 17.00 2.26
C PHE A 309 13.91 18.05 3.31
N THR A 310 14.18 19.32 3.06
CA THR A 310 13.82 20.41 3.98
C THR A 310 12.31 20.45 4.23
N ALA A 311 11.50 20.23 3.19
CA ALA A 311 10.05 20.15 3.34
C ALA A 311 9.62 18.93 4.18
N LEU A 312 10.19 17.75 3.91
CA LEU A 312 9.90 16.53 4.67
C LEU A 312 10.31 16.63 6.14
N TRP A 313 11.39 17.35 6.45
CA TRP A 313 11.91 17.51 7.80
C TRP A 313 11.11 18.52 8.65
N SER A 314 10.07 19.13 8.08
CA SER A 314 9.20 20.02 8.85
C SER A 314 8.34 19.21 9.85
N PRO A 315 8.21 19.67 11.11
CA PRO A 315 7.42 18.96 12.12
C PRO A 315 5.97 18.70 11.69
N GLY A 316 5.36 19.66 10.99
CA GLY A 316 4.00 19.53 10.47
C GLY A 316 3.84 18.39 9.45
N VAL A 317 4.81 18.20 8.56
CA VAL A 317 4.79 17.09 7.59
C VAL A 317 4.99 15.75 8.30
N ILE A 318 5.94 15.67 9.23
CA ILE A 318 6.19 14.43 9.98
C ILE A 318 4.92 13.99 10.73
N LEU A 319 4.26 14.91 11.45
CA LEU A 319 3.02 14.61 12.16
C LEU A 319 1.88 14.25 11.21
N SER A 320 1.77 14.92 10.06
CA SER A 320 0.76 14.61 9.04
C SER A 320 0.96 13.22 8.45
N LEU A 321 2.20 12.83 8.15
CA LEU A 321 2.54 11.51 7.64
C LEU A 321 2.25 10.40 8.67
N GLN A 322 2.57 10.65 9.95
CA GLN A 322 2.23 9.73 11.04
C GLN A 322 0.70 9.58 11.15
N LEU A 323 -0.04 10.69 11.14
CA LEU A 323 -1.49 10.68 11.24
C LEU A 323 -2.13 9.92 10.07
N ILE A 324 -1.72 10.20 8.83
CA ILE A 324 -2.20 9.48 7.64
C ILE A 324 -1.91 7.98 7.75
N THR A 325 -0.68 7.62 8.16
CA THR A 325 -0.27 6.22 8.32
C THR A 325 -1.14 5.51 9.36
N VAL A 326 -1.38 6.15 10.51
CA VAL A 326 -2.18 5.58 11.60
C VAL A 326 -3.64 5.46 11.21
N ILE A 327 -4.23 6.50 10.60
CA ILE A 327 -5.62 6.46 10.12
C ILE A 327 -5.79 5.33 9.10
N MET A 328 -4.89 5.23 8.11
CA MET A 328 -4.94 4.18 7.11
C MET A 328 -4.71 2.78 7.72
N PHE A 329 -3.83 2.67 8.72
CA PHE A 329 -3.61 1.43 9.47
C PHE A 329 -4.88 0.96 10.15
N PHE A 330 -5.57 1.81 10.91
CA PHE A 330 -6.82 1.41 11.57
C PHE A 330 -7.95 1.17 10.58
N PHE A 331 -8.08 2.02 9.56
CA PHE A 331 -9.13 1.91 8.55
C PHE A 331 -9.02 0.61 7.74
N SER A 332 -7.81 0.23 7.31
CA SER A 332 -7.58 -0.96 6.48
C SER A 332 -7.17 -2.21 7.27
N GLY A 333 -6.68 -2.02 8.50
CA GLY A 333 -6.09 -3.08 9.33
C GLY A 333 -7.06 -3.74 10.28
N THR A 334 -8.17 -3.06 10.61
CA THR A 334 -9.24 -3.64 11.41
C THR A 334 -9.92 -4.74 10.62
N SER A 335 -9.70 -6.00 11.03
CA SER A 335 -10.27 -7.14 10.31
C SER A 335 -11.76 -7.27 10.61
N THR A 336 -12.57 -7.29 9.56
CA THR A 336 -14.01 -7.59 9.61
C THR A 336 -14.31 -9.04 9.29
N ILE A 337 -13.32 -9.81 8.82
CA ILE A 337 -13.49 -11.20 8.35
C ILE A 337 -13.03 -12.19 9.41
N THR A 338 -11.98 -11.88 10.16
CA THR A 338 -11.41 -12.78 11.17
C THR A 338 -11.87 -12.39 12.55
N THR A 339 -12.29 -13.36 13.35
CA THR A 339 -12.56 -13.21 14.78
C THR A 339 -11.38 -13.70 15.61
N GLY A 340 -11.34 -13.33 16.88
CA GLY A 340 -10.39 -13.87 17.86
C GLY A 340 -11.06 -14.03 19.22
N GLU A 341 -10.57 -14.97 20.01
CA GLU A 341 -10.95 -15.14 21.42
C GLU A 341 -9.69 -15.01 22.28
N LEU A 342 -9.80 -14.22 23.34
CA LEU A 342 -8.72 -13.94 24.29
C LEU A 342 -9.12 -14.45 25.67
N ARG A 343 -8.19 -15.10 26.38
CA ARG A 343 -8.36 -15.48 27.78
C ARG A 343 -7.25 -14.82 28.59
N PHE A 344 -7.64 -14.04 29.59
CA PHE A 344 -6.69 -13.41 30.51
C PHE A 344 -6.59 -14.23 31.78
N GLY A 345 -5.37 -14.52 32.18
CA GLY A 345 -5.03 -15.19 33.44
C GLY A 345 -3.87 -14.47 34.11
N LEU A 346 -3.63 -14.79 35.37
CA LEU A 346 -2.45 -14.30 36.10
C LEU A 346 -1.22 -15.13 35.73
N ALA A 347 -0.05 -14.50 35.69
CA ALA A 347 1.22 -15.20 35.53
C ALA A 347 1.46 -16.16 36.72
N ALA A 348 2.20 -17.25 36.52
CA ALA A 348 2.40 -18.27 37.56
C ALA A 348 3.04 -17.70 38.85
N ASP A 349 3.87 -16.69 38.70
CA ASP A 349 4.64 -16.00 39.73
C ASP A 349 4.01 -14.66 40.17
N TRP A 350 2.74 -14.37 39.81
CA TRP A 350 2.09 -13.09 40.10
C TRP A 350 2.14 -12.69 41.58
N ARG A 351 2.11 -13.67 42.51
CA ARG A 351 2.19 -13.42 43.95
C ARG A 351 3.55 -12.86 44.37
N SER A 352 4.63 -13.36 43.77
CA SER A 352 6.00 -12.84 43.98
C SER A 352 6.11 -11.41 43.45
N GLN A 353 5.58 -11.15 42.25
CA GLN A 353 5.58 -9.84 41.60
C GLN A 353 4.74 -8.82 42.38
N ALA A 354 3.65 -9.27 43.00
CA ALA A 354 2.77 -8.44 43.83
C ALA A 354 3.26 -8.28 45.29
N GLY A 355 4.38 -8.91 45.67
CA GLY A 355 4.90 -8.86 47.04
C GLY A 355 4.03 -9.60 48.07
N CYS A 356 3.18 -10.53 47.63
CA CYS A 356 2.29 -11.32 48.48
C CYS A 356 2.92 -12.61 49.02
N GLU A 357 4.25 -12.74 48.99
CA GLU A 357 4.96 -13.92 49.52
C GLU A 357 5.01 -13.94 51.05
N ASP A 358 4.77 -12.80 51.71
CA ASP A 358 4.84 -12.65 53.16
C ASP A 358 3.46 -12.43 53.82
N GLU A 359 2.61 -13.45 53.82
CA GLU A 359 1.73 -13.67 54.97
C GLU A 359 1.74 -15.16 55.37
N LYS A 360 2.44 -15.42 56.48
CA LYS A 360 2.28 -16.53 57.42
C LYS A 360 1.20 -17.57 57.05
N CYS A 361 1.54 -18.51 56.17
CA CYS A 361 0.84 -19.80 56.05
C CYS A 361 1.77 -20.97 56.43
N LYS A 362 2.50 -20.79 57.53
CA LYS A 362 3.16 -21.87 58.29
C LYS A 362 2.66 -21.83 59.73
N HIS A 363 1.39 -22.13 59.94
CA HIS A 363 0.76 -22.60 61.19
C HIS A 363 -0.69 -22.89 60.79
N THR A 364 -1.24 -24.10 60.83
CA THR A 364 -0.96 -25.31 61.60
C THR A 364 -1.66 -26.46 60.88
N GLY A 365 -1.00 -27.62 60.78
CA GLY A 365 -1.67 -28.86 60.46
C GLY A 365 -2.66 -29.26 61.56
N ASN A 366 -3.78 -29.85 61.15
CA ASN A 366 -4.46 -31.03 61.72
C ASN A 366 -5.82 -31.14 61.01
N ALA A 367 -6.04 -32.22 60.23
CA ALA A 367 -6.98 -33.31 60.54
C ALA A 367 -8.46 -32.86 60.45
N THR A 368 -9.39 -33.43 59.67
CA THR A 368 -9.65 -34.81 59.24
C THR A 368 -10.96 -34.82 58.43
N ALA A 369 -11.14 -35.88 57.62
CA ALA A 369 -12.38 -36.39 57.01
C ALA A 369 -12.92 -35.67 55.76
#